data_AF-A0A7R6X0U5-F1
#
_entry.id   AF-A0A7R6X0U5-F1
#
_cell.length_a   1.000
_cell.length_b   1.000
_cell.length_c   1.000
_cell.angle_alpha   90.00
_cell.angle_beta   90.00
_cell.angle_gamma   90.00
#
_symmetry.space_group_name_H-M   'P 1'
#
loop_
_entity.id
_entity.type
_entity.pdbx_description
1 polymer ?
#
loop_
_entity_poly.entity_id
_entity_poly.type
_entity_poly.pdbx_seq_one_letter_code
_entity_poly.pdbx_strand_id
1 'polypeptide(L)'
;MALPTVAQIQPDGTFIGTKALLVKLGAKAVLQIGWKLDTADEQTGIVTFTTGMSMGSWSGISGSIYMEDLGGNRFRPRGSAKQNVRGAQLIAPNLFNEAQSKVDKILERMKAIALAHDRLSAPDVLADRSDAKVRASGTIKDVSWTYFDDDFYIGERGSQRKRFANIDDLKAFFGL
;
A
#
# COMPACT_ATOMS: atom_id res chain seq x y z
N MET A 1 17.23 -1.25 -19.05
CA MET A 1 17.13 -1.46 -17.59
C MET A 1 15.76 -2.03 -17.31
N ALA A 2 15.65 -3.13 -16.55
CA ALA A 2 14.35 -3.69 -16.17
C ALA A 2 13.62 -2.70 -15.26
N LEU A 3 12.33 -2.48 -15.49
CA LEU A 3 11.52 -1.66 -14.59
C LEU A 3 11.36 -2.40 -13.27
N PRO A 4 11.48 -1.71 -12.12
CA PRO A 4 11.23 -2.33 -10.82
C PRO A 4 9.79 -2.87 -10.80
N THR A 5 9.61 -4.12 -10.36
CA THR A 5 8.30 -4.78 -10.20
C THR A 5 7.71 -4.59 -8.81
N VAL A 6 8.53 -4.14 -7.84
CA VAL A 6 8.12 -3.84 -6.47
C VAL A 6 8.70 -2.50 -6.04
N ALA A 7 7.93 -1.74 -5.25
CA ALA A 7 8.41 -0.51 -4.63
C ALA A 7 9.30 -0.84 -3.42
N GLN A 8 10.55 -0.37 -3.43
CA GLN A 8 11.52 -0.56 -2.35
C GLN A 8 11.66 0.72 -1.55
N ILE A 9 11.69 0.60 -0.23
CA ILE A 9 11.96 1.74 0.66
C ILE A 9 13.46 1.93 0.84
N GLN A 10 13.91 3.18 0.80
CA GLN A 10 15.29 3.57 1.07
C GLN A 10 15.44 4.05 2.53
N PRO A 11 16.66 4.00 3.10
CA PRO A 11 16.93 4.45 4.47
C PRO A 11 16.51 5.90 4.76
N ASP A 12 16.53 6.76 3.73
CA ASP A 12 16.11 8.16 3.82
C ASP A 12 14.59 8.38 3.68
N GLY A 13 13.80 7.30 3.65
CA GLY A 13 12.34 7.33 3.56
C GLY A 13 11.79 7.64 2.17
N THR A 14 12.65 7.71 1.15
CA THR A 14 12.24 7.71 -0.25
C THR A 14 11.99 6.30 -0.76
N PHE A 15 11.36 6.18 -1.92
CA PHE A 15 11.01 4.91 -2.53
C PHE A 15 11.65 4.80 -3.91
N ILE A 16 12.18 3.63 -4.24
CA ILE A 16 12.57 3.27 -5.60
C ILE A 16 11.46 2.41 -6.20
N GLY A 17 10.99 2.78 -7.39
CA GLY A 17 9.89 2.08 -8.03
C GLY A 17 9.41 2.81 -9.28
N THR A 18 8.26 2.41 -9.80
CA THR A 18 7.53 3.23 -10.78
C THR A 18 6.44 4.01 -10.06
N LYS A 19 6.06 5.17 -10.62
CA LYS A 19 4.94 5.97 -10.10
C LYS A 19 3.66 5.12 -9.91
N ALA A 20 3.35 4.25 -10.88
CA ALA A 20 2.25 3.31 -10.81
C ALA A 20 2.34 2.36 -9.61
N LEU A 21 3.51 1.78 -9.34
CA LEU A 21 3.71 0.91 -8.17
C LEU A 21 3.49 1.65 -6.86
N LEU A 22 3.95 2.90 -6.78
CA LEU A 22 3.77 3.72 -5.58
C LEU A 22 2.30 4.12 -5.38
N VAL A 23 1.57 4.41 -6.46
CA VAL A 23 0.13 4.69 -6.40
C VAL A 23 -0.63 3.46 -5.90
N LYS A 24 -0.31 2.26 -6.42
CA LYS A 24 -0.86 0.99 -5.92
C LYS A 24 -0.51 0.77 -4.44
N LEU A 25 0.72 1.08 -4.03
CA LEU A 25 1.16 1.01 -2.64
C LEU A 25 0.37 1.97 -1.73
N GLY A 26 0.15 3.21 -2.18
CA GLY A 26 -0.65 4.21 -1.47
C GLY A 26 -2.12 3.81 -1.36
N ALA A 27 -2.71 3.33 -2.44
CA ALA A 27 -4.07 2.80 -2.45
C ALA A 27 -4.23 1.61 -1.48
N LYS A 28 -3.27 0.68 -1.49
CA LYS A 28 -3.21 -0.46 -0.56
C LYS A 28 -3.13 0.02 0.89
N ALA A 29 -2.29 1.01 1.18
CA ALA A 29 -2.17 1.59 2.52
C ALA A 29 -3.50 2.19 3.01
N VAL A 30 -4.19 2.97 2.17
CA VAL A 30 -5.51 3.55 2.51
C VAL A 30 -6.53 2.46 2.84
N LEU A 31 -6.63 1.43 1.99
CA LEU A 31 -7.58 0.33 2.18
C LEU A 31 -7.28 -0.49 3.44
N GLN A 32 -6.01 -0.76 3.74
CA GLN A 32 -5.63 -1.51 4.95
C GLN A 32 -5.87 -0.75 6.25
N ILE A 33 -5.82 0.58 6.21
CA ILE A 33 -6.21 1.42 7.36
C ILE A 33 -7.74 1.36 7.57
N GLY A 34 -8.51 0.93 6.57
CA GLY A 34 -9.97 0.88 6.61
C GLY A 34 -10.62 2.20 6.20
N TRP A 35 -9.93 3.03 5.42
CA TRP A 35 -10.48 4.27 4.88
C TRP A 35 -10.97 4.10 3.45
N LYS A 36 -11.83 5.03 3.02
CA LYS A 36 -12.35 5.01 1.65
C LYS A 36 -11.26 5.52 0.72
N LEU A 37 -10.95 4.71 -0.29
CA LEU A 37 -10.18 5.13 -1.46
C LEU A 37 -11.13 5.83 -2.45
N ASP A 38 -10.85 7.09 -2.78
CA ASP A 38 -11.67 7.87 -3.72
C ASP A 38 -11.09 7.81 -5.14
N THR A 39 -9.76 7.92 -5.29
CA THR A 39 -9.07 7.85 -6.59
C THR A 39 -7.65 7.33 -6.39
N ALA A 40 -7.17 6.57 -7.37
CA ALA A 40 -5.77 6.16 -7.49
C ALA A 40 -5.34 6.31 -8.95
N ASP A 41 -4.69 7.42 -9.27
CA ASP A 41 -4.28 7.79 -10.62
C ASP A 41 -2.78 7.55 -10.80
N GLU A 42 -2.47 6.49 -11.55
CA GLU A 42 -1.11 6.05 -11.83
C GLU A 42 -0.34 7.01 -12.76
N GLN A 43 -1.04 7.80 -13.58
CA GLN A 43 -0.43 8.76 -14.49
C GLN A 43 0.02 10.01 -13.73
N THR A 44 -0.88 10.58 -12.94
CA THR A 44 -0.58 11.79 -12.15
C THR A 44 0.22 11.48 -10.89
N GLY A 45 0.13 10.25 -10.38
CA GLY A 45 0.81 9.85 -9.15
C GLY A 45 0.04 10.23 -7.90
N ILE A 46 -1.29 10.32 -8.00
CA ILE A 46 -2.17 10.85 -6.95
C ILE A 46 -3.06 9.75 -6.41
N VAL A 47 -3.16 9.67 -5.07
CA VAL A 47 -4.09 8.83 -4.34
C VAL A 47 -4.95 9.72 -3.46
N THR A 48 -6.25 9.73 -3.65
CA THR A 48 -7.18 10.50 -2.81
C THR A 48 -7.98 9.58 -1.90
N PHE A 49 -8.27 10.05 -0.69
CA PHE A 49 -8.94 9.27 0.33
C PHE A 49 -9.91 10.12 1.16
N THR A 50 -10.90 9.44 1.72
CA THR A 50 -11.83 10.01 2.68
C THR A 50 -11.90 9.11 3.91
N THR A 51 -11.72 9.70 5.09
CA THR A 51 -11.95 9.03 6.36
C THR A 51 -13.42 9.09 6.73
N GLY A 52 -13.89 8.09 7.48
CA GLY A 52 -15.17 8.19 8.20
C GLY A 52 -15.15 9.30 9.26
N MET A 53 -16.26 9.45 9.98
CA MET A 53 -16.35 10.33 11.15
C MET A 53 -15.27 9.95 12.17
N SER A 54 -14.47 10.91 12.62
CA SER A 54 -13.48 10.67 13.68
C SER A 54 -14.14 10.84 15.05
N MET A 55 -13.57 10.19 16.07
CA MET A 55 -14.16 10.10 17.43
C MET A 55 -14.32 11.48 18.15
N GLY A 56 -13.87 12.59 17.53
CA GLY A 56 -14.07 13.96 17.98
C GLY A 56 -14.57 14.94 16.89
N SER A 57 -14.91 14.45 15.69
CA SER A 57 -15.42 15.27 14.60
C SER A 57 -16.46 14.54 13.73
N TRP A 58 -17.66 15.09 13.68
CA TRP A 58 -18.76 14.64 12.81
C TRP A 58 -18.52 14.91 11.31
N SER A 59 -17.37 15.46 10.95
CA SER A 59 -17.17 16.09 9.66
C SER A 59 -16.34 15.23 8.68
N GLY A 60 -15.62 14.20 9.15
CA GLY A 60 -14.73 13.39 8.30
C GLY A 60 -13.58 14.20 7.68
N ILE A 61 -12.57 13.54 7.14
CA ILE A 61 -11.38 14.16 6.55
C ILE A 61 -11.22 13.64 5.14
N SER A 62 -10.97 14.53 4.19
CA SER A 62 -10.54 14.15 2.84
C SER A 62 -9.09 14.58 2.63
N GLY A 63 -8.35 13.82 1.83
CA GLY A 63 -6.96 14.11 1.57
C GLY A 63 -6.45 13.49 0.30
N SER A 64 -5.22 13.88 -0.03
CA SER A 64 -4.48 13.39 -1.18
C SER A 64 -3.05 13.06 -0.79
N ILE A 65 -2.53 11.97 -1.34
CA ILE A 65 -1.13 11.60 -1.36
C ILE A 65 -0.66 11.78 -2.80
N TYR A 66 0.47 12.43 -3.01
CA TYR A 66 1.10 12.60 -4.31
C TYR A 66 2.54 12.10 -4.26
N MET A 67 2.98 11.48 -5.35
CA MET A 67 4.32 10.92 -5.49
C MET A 67 5.24 11.97 -6.11
N GLU A 68 5.99 12.69 -5.28
CA GLU A 68 7.00 13.65 -5.72
C GLU A 68 8.15 12.90 -6.44
N ASP A 69 8.39 13.19 -7.71
CA ASP A 69 9.46 12.58 -8.50
C ASP A 69 10.79 13.28 -8.21
N LEU A 70 11.76 12.52 -7.72
CA LEU A 70 13.12 13.01 -7.42
C LEU A 70 14.12 12.64 -8.52
N GLY A 71 13.65 12.04 -9.62
CA GLY A 71 14.47 11.54 -10.71
C GLY A 71 15.00 10.12 -10.46
N GLY A 72 15.36 9.42 -11.54
CA GLY A 72 16.00 8.09 -11.45
C GLY A 72 15.13 7.02 -10.80
N ASN A 73 13.82 7.01 -11.06
CA ASN A 73 12.83 6.11 -10.45
C ASN A 73 12.74 6.24 -8.92
N ARG A 74 13.15 7.39 -8.39
CA ARG A 74 13.11 7.71 -6.97
C ARG A 74 11.98 8.68 -6.69
N PHE A 75 11.18 8.36 -5.68
CA PHE A 75 9.99 9.12 -5.36
C PHE A 75 9.89 9.37 -3.87
N ARG A 76 9.29 10.52 -3.52
CA ARG A 76 8.93 10.88 -2.15
C ARG A 76 7.42 11.07 -2.04
N PRO A 77 6.71 10.13 -1.39
CA PRO A 77 5.31 10.34 -1.09
C PRO A 77 5.13 11.54 -0.16
N ARG A 78 4.24 12.44 -0.54
CA ARG A 78 3.82 13.62 0.23
C ARG A 78 2.30 13.64 0.25
N GLY A 79 1.71 14.41 1.15
CA GLY A 79 0.26 14.53 1.16
C GLY A 79 -0.25 15.77 1.85
N SER A 80 -1.51 16.03 1.61
CA SER A 80 -2.29 17.10 2.22
C SER A 80 -3.68 16.57 2.54
N ALA A 81 -4.27 17.06 3.62
CA ALA A 81 -5.63 16.69 4.00
C ALA A 81 -6.35 17.88 4.63
N LYS A 82 -7.67 17.86 4.50
CA LYS A 82 -8.58 18.87 5.03
C LYS A 82 -9.77 18.20 5.69
N GLN A 83 -10.20 18.78 6.81
CA GLN A 83 -11.42 18.39 7.51
C GLN A 83 -12.66 18.88 6.74
N ASN A 84 -13.65 18.02 6.50
CA ASN A 84 -14.84 18.40 5.74
C ASN A 84 -15.87 19.10 6.66
N VAL A 85 -15.73 20.40 6.90
CA VAL A 85 -16.68 21.15 7.74
C VAL A 85 -18.01 21.34 6.99
N ARG A 86 -19.15 20.94 7.59
CA ARG A 86 -20.51 21.15 7.03
C ARG A 86 -21.31 22.12 7.91
N GLY A 87 -21.89 23.17 7.30
CA GLY A 87 -23.00 24.00 7.82
C GLY A 87 -22.82 24.68 9.18
N ALA A 88 -22.72 26.02 9.20
CA ALA A 88 -22.72 26.90 10.39
C ALA A 88 -21.64 26.69 11.46
N GLN A 89 -20.74 25.70 11.32
CA GLN A 89 -19.52 25.61 12.14
C GLN A 89 -18.54 26.72 11.72
N LEU A 90 -18.62 27.89 12.39
CA LEU A 90 -17.71 29.02 12.19
C LEU A 90 -16.27 28.70 12.60
N ILE A 91 -16.07 27.68 13.44
CA ILE A 91 -14.77 27.19 13.90
C ILE A 91 -14.86 25.67 14.00
N ALA A 92 -14.30 24.95 13.02
CA ALA A 92 -13.76 23.63 13.29
C ALA A 92 -12.35 23.89 13.82
N PRO A 93 -12.08 23.77 15.14
CA PRO A 93 -10.71 23.78 15.60
C PRO A 93 -10.02 22.68 14.81
N ASN A 94 -8.93 23.01 14.11
CA ASN A 94 -8.03 22.02 13.51
C ASN A 94 -7.42 21.26 14.70
N LEU A 95 -8.22 20.38 15.30
CA LEU A 95 -7.94 19.69 16.54
C LEU A 95 -6.65 18.92 16.29
N PHE A 96 -5.56 19.45 16.83
CA PHE A 96 -4.27 18.77 16.94
C PHE A 96 -3.68 18.24 15.62
N ASN A 97 -3.71 19.00 14.53
CA ASN A 97 -3.16 18.56 13.23
C ASN A 97 -3.76 17.22 12.75
N GLU A 98 -5.01 16.90 13.12
CA GLU A 98 -5.61 15.60 12.87
C GLU A 98 -5.59 15.22 11.38
N ALA A 99 -5.86 16.18 10.49
CA ALA A 99 -5.81 15.97 9.04
C ALA A 99 -4.41 15.56 8.57
N GLN A 100 -3.38 16.25 9.04
CA GLN A 100 -1.98 15.92 8.71
C GLN A 100 -1.59 14.55 9.29
N SER A 101 -2.03 14.24 10.52
CA SER A 101 -1.82 12.92 11.13
C SER A 101 -2.42 11.78 10.30
N LYS A 102 -3.52 12.01 9.55
CA LYS A 102 -4.06 10.99 8.64
C LYS A 102 -3.14 10.72 7.45
N VAL A 103 -2.55 11.79 6.88
CA VAL A 103 -1.53 11.68 5.84
C VAL A 103 -0.35 10.87 6.37
N ASP A 104 0.19 11.25 7.53
CA ASP A 104 1.36 10.60 8.13
C ASP A 104 1.09 9.11 8.37
N LYS A 105 -0.11 8.75 8.83
CA LYS A 105 -0.52 7.34 9.01
C LYS A 105 -0.51 6.55 7.70
N ILE A 106 -0.94 7.14 6.58
CA ILE A 106 -0.84 6.49 5.27
C ILE A 106 0.61 6.31 4.87
N LEU A 107 1.44 7.34 5.05
CA LEU A 107 2.87 7.29 4.73
C LEU A 107 3.59 6.22 5.53
N GLU A 108 3.36 6.14 6.84
CA GLU A 108 3.88 5.09 7.71
C GLU A 108 3.43 3.71 7.24
N ARG A 109 2.17 3.56 6.85
CA ARG A 109 1.67 2.28 6.36
C ARG A 109 2.30 1.89 5.01
N MET A 110 2.50 2.83 4.09
CA MET A 110 3.23 2.58 2.85
C MET A 110 4.65 2.07 3.14
N LYS A 111 5.35 2.70 4.09
CA LYS A 111 6.69 2.27 4.50
C LYS A 111 6.68 0.85 5.07
N ALA A 112 5.71 0.54 5.94
CA ALA A 112 5.58 -0.79 6.54
C ALA A 112 5.33 -1.88 5.49
N ILE A 113 4.46 -1.63 4.50
CA ILE A 113 4.19 -2.58 3.42
C ILE A 113 5.44 -2.78 2.54
N ALA A 114 6.13 -1.71 2.18
CA ALA A 114 7.35 -1.80 1.36
C ALA A 114 8.48 -2.55 2.11
N LEU A 115 8.65 -2.28 3.40
CA LEU A 115 9.62 -3.01 4.24
C LEU A 115 9.26 -4.50 4.37
N ALA A 116 7.97 -4.82 4.49
CA ALA A 116 7.52 -6.21 4.50
C ALA A 116 7.87 -6.90 3.17
N HIS A 117 7.64 -6.25 2.02
CA HIS A 117 8.02 -6.79 0.72
C HIS A 117 9.53 -7.04 0.60
N ASP A 118 10.35 -6.12 1.12
CA ASP A 118 11.81 -6.26 1.12
C ASP A 118 12.26 -7.45 1.99
N ARG A 119 11.69 -7.59 3.20
CA ARG A 119 11.94 -8.74 4.09
C ARG A 119 11.46 -10.08 3.52
N LEU A 120 10.39 -10.08 2.72
CA LEU A 120 9.90 -11.29 2.03
C LEU A 120 10.77 -11.70 0.84
N SER A 121 11.65 -10.82 0.38
CA SER A 121 12.66 -11.11 -0.64
C SER A 121 13.90 -11.76 -0.03
N ALA A 122 14.02 -11.80 1.31
CA ALA A 122 15.10 -12.48 2.02
C ALA A 122 14.81 -13.99 2.14
N PRO A 123 15.79 -14.86 1.85
CA PRO A 123 15.60 -16.32 1.84
C PRO A 123 15.23 -16.93 3.21
N ASP A 124 15.56 -16.26 4.32
CA ASP A 124 15.51 -16.85 5.67
C ASP A 124 14.18 -16.64 6.42
N VAL A 125 13.27 -15.80 5.91
CA VAL A 125 12.02 -15.43 6.61
C VAL A 125 10.86 -16.40 6.31
N LEU A 126 11.08 -17.38 5.42
CA LEU A 126 10.05 -18.33 4.97
C LEU A 126 9.54 -19.30 6.06
N ALA A 127 10.21 -19.39 7.21
CA ALA A 127 9.93 -20.42 8.22
C ALA A 127 9.02 -20.00 9.39
N ASP A 128 8.77 -18.70 9.65
CA ASP A 128 8.34 -18.24 10.99
C ASP A 128 6.96 -17.55 11.07
N ARG A 129 6.05 -17.77 10.10
CA ARG A 129 4.68 -17.19 10.17
C ARG A 129 3.58 -18.20 9.95
N SER A 130 3.44 -19.12 10.90
CA SER A 130 2.38 -20.15 10.94
C SER A 130 1.00 -19.62 11.33
N ASP A 131 0.85 -18.32 11.60
CA ASP A 131 -0.37 -17.65 12.07
C ASP A 131 -1.13 -16.88 10.98
N ALA A 132 -0.54 -16.71 9.78
CA ALA A 132 -1.16 -16.02 8.67
C ALA A 132 -2.45 -16.75 8.21
N LYS A 133 -3.57 -16.03 8.16
CA LYS A 133 -4.87 -16.58 7.77
C LYS A 133 -5.05 -16.53 6.25
N VAL A 134 -5.56 -17.62 5.69
CA VAL A 134 -5.93 -17.68 4.28
C VAL A 134 -7.10 -16.71 4.03
N ARG A 135 -6.91 -15.81 3.07
CA ARG A 135 -7.92 -14.86 2.60
C ARG A 135 -8.61 -15.33 1.33
N ALA A 136 -7.85 -15.93 0.41
CA ALA A 136 -8.37 -16.48 -0.82
C ALA A 136 -7.43 -17.58 -1.33
N SER A 137 -7.94 -18.47 -2.16
CA SER A 137 -7.13 -19.47 -2.84
C SER A 137 -7.76 -19.79 -4.20
N GLY A 138 -6.96 -20.30 -5.12
CA GLY A 138 -7.42 -20.74 -6.41
C GLY A 138 -6.35 -21.48 -7.18
N THR A 139 -6.63 -21.70 -8.47
CA THR A 139 -5.72 -22.40 -9.36
C THR A 139 -5.65 -21.65 -10.69
N ILE A 140 -4.45 -21.52 -11.25
CA ILE A 140 -4.22 -21.00 -12.60
C ILE A 140 -3.40 -22.05 -13.34
N LYS A 141 -3.97 -22.65 -14.40
CA LYS A 141 -3.41 -23.83 -15.07
C LYS A 141 -3.15 -24.95 -14.06
N ASP A 142 -1.88 -25.32 -13.85
CA ASP A 142 -1.39 -26.34 -12.92
C ASP A 142 -0.77 -25.76 -11.64
N VAL A 143 -0.92 -24.45 -11.41
CA VAL A 143 -0.38 -23.74 -10.24
C VAL A 143 -1.52 -23.43 -9.26
N SER A 144 -1.49 -24.04 -8.07
CA SER A 144 -2.34 -23.60 -6.97
C SER A 144 -1.75 -22.33 -6.35
N TRP A 145 -2.61 -21.40 -5.98
CA TRP A 145 -2.22 -20.20 -5.27
C TRP A 145 -3.07 -19.98 -4.02
N THR A 146 -2.44 -19.48 -2.96
CA THR A 146 -3.10 -19.13 -1.71
C THR A 146 -2.68 -17.73 -1.31
N TYR A 147 -3.64 -16.82 -1.15
CA TYR A 147 -3.46 -15.47 -0.67
C TYR A 147 -3.73 -15.40 0.84
N PHE A 148 -2.83 -14.77 1.58
CA PHE A 148 -2.88 -14.66 3.04
C PHE A 148 -3.16 -13.21 3.48
N ASP A 149 -3.64 -13.04 4.72
CA ASP A 149 -3.95 -11.75 5.34
C ASP A 149 -2.74 -10.85 5.59
N ASP A 150 -1.55 -11.42 5.59
CA ASP A 150 -0.24 -10.76 5.57
C ASP A 150 0.19 -10.31 4.15
N ASP A 151 -0.78 -10.20 3.24
CA ASP A 151 -0.67 -9.72 1.86
C ASP A 151 0.38 -10.39 0.97
N PHE A 152 0.45 -11.70 1.02
CA PHE A 152 1.33 -12.48 0.15
C PHE A 152 0.58 -13.64 -0.48
N TYR A 153 1.14 -14.13 -1.59
CA TYR A 153 0.71 -15.33 -2.27
C TYR A 153 1.71 -16.46 -1.99
N ILE A 154 1.23 -17.67 -1.79
CA ILE A 154 2.01 -18.88 -1.99
C ILE A 154 1.56 -19.48 -3.30
N GLY A 155 2.48 -19.75 -4.22
CA GLY A 155 2.24 -20.50 -5.44
C GLY A 155 2.90 -21.88 -5.35
N GLU A 156 2.16 -22.90 -5.77
CA GLU A 156 2.56 -24.30 -5.70
C GLU A 156 2.31 -25.00 -7.05
N ARG A 157 3.33 -25.70 -7.56
CA ARG A 157 3.25 -26.53 -8.76
C ARG A 157 4.16 -27.75 -8.60
N GLY A 158 3.56 -28.93 -8.44
CA GLY A 158 4.30 -30.14 -8.11
C GLY A 158 5.04 -30.00 -6.78
N SER A 159 6.36 -30.21 -6.79
CA SER A 159 7.21 -30.03 -5.60
C SER A 159 7.68 -28.58 -5.39
N GLN A 160 7.41 -27.67 -6.33
CA GLN A 160 7.81 -26.27 -6.22
C GLN A 160 6.77 -25.49 -5.44
N ARG A 161 7.18 -24.92 -4.30
CA ARG A 161 6.37 -24.03 -3.45
C ARG A 161 7.15 -22.76 -3.20
N LYS A 162 6.56 -21.59 -3.48
CA LYS A 162 7.24 -20.31 -3.29
C LYS A 162 6.26 -19.20 -2.88
N ARG A 163 6.76 -18.25 -2.10
CA ARG A 163 6.03 -17.05 -1.67
C ARG A 163 6.27 -15.89 -2.64
N PHE A 164 5.24 -15.10 -2.90
CA PHE A 164 5.24 -13.97 -3.82
C PHE A 164 4.52 -12.77 -3.18
N ALA A 165 4.99 -11.57 -3.49
CA ALA A 165 4.42 -10.33 -2.96
C ALA A 165 3.12 -9.91 -3.67
N ASN A 166 2.92 -10.37 -4.91
CA ASN A 166 1.72 -10.14 -5.70
C ASN A 166 1.48 -11.31 -6.66
N ILE A 167 0.31 -11.32 -7.31
CA ILE A 167 -0.10 -12.40 -8.22
C ILE A 167 0.65 -12.38 -9.56
N ASP A 168 1.17 -11.22 -9.98
CA ASP A 168 1.89 -11.08 -11.25
C ASP A 168 3.30 -11.69 -11.15
N ASP A 169 3.99 -11.53 -10.01
CA ASP A 169 5.27 -12.20 -9.74
C ASP A 169 5.11 -13.72 -9.71
N LEU A 170 4.02 -14.21 -9.13
CA LEU A 170 3.67 -15.64 -9.13
C LEU A 170 3.51 -16.14 -10.58
N LYS A 171 2.75 -15.42 -11.40
CA LYS A 171 2.56 -15.76 -12.81
C LYS A 171 3.87 -15.76 -13.58
N ALA A 172 4.70 -14.72 -13.40
CA ALA A 172 5.99 -14.62 -14.06
C ALA A 172 6.93 -15.78 -13.69
N PHE A 173 6.94 -16.20 -12.42
CA PHE A 173 7.77 -17.30 -11.96
C PHE A 173 7.35 -18.66 -12.56
N PHE A 174 6.04 -18.92 -12.66
CA PHE A 174 5.53 -20.18 -13.19
C PHE A 174 5.26 -20.16 -14.71
N GLY A 175 5.53 -19.04 -15.40
CA GLY A 175 5.29 -18.89 -16.84
C GLY A 175 3.80 -18.93 -17.22
N LEU A 176 2.95 -18.31 -16.39
CA LEU A 176 1.50 -18.32 -16.55
C LEU A 176 0.98 -17.24 -17.50
#